data_AF-A0A3D3LHR1-F1
#
_entry.id   AF-A0A3D3LHR1-F1
#
_cell.length_a   1.000
_cell.length_b   1.000
_cell.length_c   1.000
_cell.angle_alpha   90.00
_cell.angle_beta   90.00
_cell.angle_gamma   90.00
#
_symmetry.space_group_name_H-M   'P 1'
#
loop_
_entity.id
_entity.type
_entity.pdbx_description
1 polymer ?
#
loop_
_entity_poly.entity_id
_entity_poly.type
_entity_poly.pdbx_seq_one_letter_code
_entity_poly.pdbx_strand_id
1 'polypeptide(L)' 'EAEAAMLGQPISMLLPEVVGFKLSGRLPEGATATDLVLTIVEMLRAKGVVGKFV' A
#
# COMPACT_ATOMS: atom_id res chain seq x y z
N GLU A 1 -10.15 -12.85 12.09
CA GLU A 1 -8.81 -12.30 12.42
C GLU A 1 -8.83 -11.39 13.64
N ALA A 2 -9.64 -10.32 13.66
CA ALA A 2 -9.68 -9.38 14.80
C ALA A 2 -9.98 -10.05 16.16
N GLU A 3 -10.97 -10.94 16.24
CA GLU A 3 -11.31 -11.67 17.48
C GLU A 3 -10.21 -12.63 17.94
N ALA A 4 -9.61 -13.38 17.02
CA ALA A 4 -8.48 -14.26 17.31
C ALA A 4 -7.24 -13.48 17.77
N ALA A 5 -6.98 -12.32 17.16
CA ALA A 5 -5.92 -11.40 17.58
C ALA A 5 -6.16 -10.85 19.00
N MET A 6 -7.43 -10.53 19.35
CA MET A 6 -7.79 -10.11 20.71
C MET A 6 -7.55 -11.21 21.75
N LEU A 7 -7.67 -12.48 21.35
CA LEU A 7 -7.40 -13.65 22.18
C LEU A 7 -5.92 -14.10 22.14
N GLY A 8 -5.04 -13.30 21.53
CA GLY A 8 -3.60 -13.57 21.46
C GLY A 8 -3.21 -14.69 20.49
N GLN A 9 -4.11 -15.12 19.62
CA GLN A 9 -3.78 -16.12 18.60
C GLN A 9 -2.97 -15.47 17.47
N PRO A 10 -1.88 -16.12 17.02
CA PRO A 10 -1.09 -15.61 15.91
C PRO A 10 -1.89 -15.62 14.61
N ILE A 11 -1.75 -14.56 13.81
CA ILE A 11 -2.33 -14.52 12.46
C ILE A 11 -1.39 -15.26 11.52
N SER A 12 -1.88 -16.33 10.91
CA SER A 12 -1.16 -17.04 9.86
C SER A 12 -1.40 -16.33 8.54
N MET A 13 -0.32 -15.94 7.85
CA MET A 13 -0.38 -15.35 6.53
C MET A 13 0.70 -15.97 5.64
N LEU A 14 0.42 -16.04 4.33
CA LEU A 14 1.46 -16.35 3.35
C LEU A 14 2.52 -15.24 3.40
N LEU A 15 3.80 -15.61 3.29
CA LEU A 15 4.88 -14.62 3.23
C LEU A 15 4.67 -13.76 1.97
N PRO A 16 4.38 -12.45 2.10
CA PRO A 16 4.03 -11.63 0.96
C PRO A 16 5.30 -11.22 0.19
N GLU A 17 5.16 -11.07 -1.12
CA GLU A 17 6.17 -10.38 -1.92
C GLU A 17 6.20 -8.88 -1.57
N VAL A 18 7.37 -8.25 -1.68
CA VAL A 18 7.57 -6.83 -1.39
C VAL A 18 7.84 -6.07 -2.69
N VAL A 19 7.07 -5.01 -2.95
CA VAL A 19 7.17 -4.15 -4.13
C VAL A 19 7.64 -2.77 -3.70
N GLY A 20 8.93 -2.46 -3.89
CA GLY A 20 9.46 -1.15 -3.54
C GLY A 20 8.87 -0.03 -4.40
N PHE A 21 8.23 0.96 -3.77
CA PHE A 21 7.68 2.14 -4.44
C PHE A 21 8.52 3.39 -4.14
N LYS A 22 9.32 3.85 -5.11
CA LYS A 22 10.20 5.01 -4.94
C LYS A 22 9.55 6.28 -5.48
N LEU A 23 9.32 7.24 -4.59
CA LEU A 23 8.98 8.62 -4.95
C LEU A 23 10.25 9.45 -5.14
N SER A 24 10.29 10.28 -6.17
CA SER A 24 11.37 11.23 -6.43
C SER A 24 10.82 12.55 -6.95
N GLY A 25 11.64 13.59 -6.90
CA GLY A 25 11.24 14.94 -7.33
C GLY A 25 10.44 15.69 -6.26
N ARG A 26 9.60 16.62 -6.70
CA ARG A 26 8.75 17.47 -5.86
C ARG A 26 7.37 17.59 -6.50
N LEU A 27 6.34 17.77 -5.67
CA LEU A 27 5.01 18.06 -6.18
C LEU A 27 4.99 19.42 -6.89
N PRO A 28 4.27 19.54 -8.01
CA PRO A 28 4.08 20.83 -8.66
C PRO A 28 3.28 21.78 -7.77
N GLU A 29 3.46 23.08 -7.99
CA GLU A 29 2.73 24.11 -7.25
C GLU A 29 1.22 23.94 -7.47
N GLY A 30 0.44 24.03 -6.40
CA GLY A 30 -1.01 23.84 -6.43
C GLY A 30 -1.48 22.37 -6.37
N ALA A 31 -0.59 21.39 -6.43
CA ALA A 31 -0.95 20.00 -6.18
C ALA A 31 -1.26 19.74 -4.70
N THR A 32 -2.30 18.96 -4.45
CA THR A 32 -2.74 18.57 -3.11
C THR A 32 -2.29 17.16 -2.75
N ALA A 33 -2.39 16.83 -1.46
CA ALA A 33 -2.14 15.47 -0.99
C ALA A 33 -3.07 14.44 -1.65
N THR A 34 -4.31 14.85 -1.95
CA THR A 34 -5.30 14.01 -2.62
C THR A 34 -4.86 13.66 -4.03
N ASP A 35 -4.33 14.63 -4.79
CA ASP A 35 -3.84 14.39 -6.15
C ASP A 35 -2.71 13.36 -6.16
N LEU A 36 -1.79 13.47 -5.20
CA LEU A 36 -0.71 12.50 -5.02
C LEU A 36 -1.25 11.10 -4.69
N VAL A 37 -2.16 10.99 -3.72
CA VAL A 37 -2.72 9.69 -3.31
C VAL A 37 -3.50 9.03 -4.44
N LEU A 38 -4.32 9.78 -5.17
CA LEU A 38 -5.09 9.24 -6.29
C LEU A 38 -4.17 8.73 -7.40
N THR A 39 -3.12 9.49 -7.71
CA THR A 39 -2.12 9.10 -8.72
C THR A 39 -1.37 7.83 -8.31
N ILE A 40 -0.94 7.73 -7.04
CA ILE A 40 -0.27 6.52 -6.53
C ILE A 40 -1.20 5.31 -6.59
N VAL A 41 -2.44 5.45 -6.11
CA VAL A 41 -3.41 4.35 -6.07
C VAL A 41 -3.77 3.87 -7.47
N GLU A 42 -3.93 4.77 -8.44
CA GLU A 42 -4.16 4.40 -9.84
C GLU A 42 -3.01 3.57 -10.40
N MET A 43 -1.76 3.99 -10.21
CA MET A 43 -0.57 3.25 -10.65
C MET A 43 -0.46 1.87 -9.99
N LEU A 44 -0.72 1.78 -8.68
CA LEU A 44 -0.67 0.51 -7.95
C LEU A 44 -1.77 -0.46 -8.40
N ARG A 45 -2.96 0.06 -8.69
CA ARG A 45 -4.07 -0.74 -9.22
C ARG A 45 -3.72 -1.30 -10.60
N ALA A 46 -3.17 -0.48 -11.49
CA ALA A 46 -2.70 -0.94 -12.81
C ALA A 46 -1.56 -1.98 -12.71
N LYS A 47 -0.68 -1.86 -11.70
CA LYS A 47 0.42 -2.79 -11.46
C LYS A 47 -0.02 -4.14 -10.88
N GLY A 48 -1.17 -4.22 -10.21
CA GLY A 48 -1.72 -5.46 -9.67
C GLY A 48 -0.98 -5.96 -8.42
N VAL A 49 -0.94 -5.15 -7.37
CA VAL A 49 -0.22 -5.44 -6.11
C VAL A 49 -1.05 -6.20 -5.06
N VAL A 50 -2.08 -6.94 -5.48
CA VAL A 50 -2.96 -7.69 -4.55
C VAL A 50 -2.17 -8.78 -3.83
N GLY A 51 -2.27 -8.81 -2.49
CA GLY A 51 -1.57 -9.79 -1.66
C GLY A 51 -0.06 -9.52 -1.49
N LYS A 52 0.42 -8.35 -1.90
CA LYS A 52 1.82 -7.93 -1.77
C LYS A 52 1.94 -6.76 -0.79
N PHE A 53 3.11 -6.60 -0.20
CA PHE A 53 3.48 -5.37 0.50
C PHE A 53 4.07 -4.38 -0.50
N VAL A 54 3.75 -3.09 -0.33
CA VAL A 54 4.18 -1.99 -1.19
C VAL A 54 4.79 -0.90 -0.33
#